data_AF-I6AR24-F1
#
_entry.id   AF-I6AR24-F1
#
_cell.length_a   1.000
_cell.length_b   1.000
_cell.length_c   1.000
_cell.angle_alpha   90.00
_cell.angle_beta   90.00
_cell.angle_gamma   90.00
#
_symmetry.space_group_name_H-M   'P 1'
#
loop_
_entity.id
_entity.type
_entity.pdbx_description
1 polymer ?
#
loop_
_entity_poly.entity_id
_entity_poly.type
_entity_poly.pdbx_seq_one_letter_code
_entity_poly.pdbx_strand_id
1 'polypeptide(L)'
;MQPPEELATTPLPPRWERLDQRTLASTRVFDLQSVRFRHPRRAVERDFVVIDAPDWVNIVARTTDNRIVLVNQFRYGSDGFSWEIPGGIIERGEDPVVAGLRELQEETGYGGGKARLLGSIRPNPAIMNNLCHFVLADGVEPLHAQAWDADEELQMALLPADDVYTLARTGGITHSLTLCALFLYEPLRHAVP
;
A
#
# COMPACT_ATOMS: atom_id res chain seq x y z
N MET A 1 0.02 19.14 -6.71
CA MET A 1 -0.76 20.32 -6.28
C MET A 1 -0.07 20.90 -5.04
N GLN A 2 0.20 22.20 -5.00
CA GLN A 2 0.76 22.83 -3.80
C GLN A 2 -0.27 22.76 -2.67
N PRO A 3 0.16 22.61 -1.40
CA PRO A 3 -0.77 22.69 -0.28
C PRO A 3 -1.47 24.06 -0.29
N PRO A 4 -2.73 24.15 0.16
CA PRO A 4 -3.40 25.43 0.36
C PRO A 4 -2.53 26.40 1.14
N GLU A 5 -2.53 27.68 0.73
CA GLU A 5 -1.68 28.74 1.30
C GLU A 5 -1.78 28.82 2.83
N GLU A 6 -2.98 28.61 3.37
CA GLU A 6 -3.26 28.57 4.81
C GLU A 6 -2.43 27.51 5.59
N LEU A 7 -2.20 26.33 4.99
CA LEU A 7 -1.35 25.30 5.58
C LEU A 7 0.14 25.68 5.52
N ALA A 8 0.55 26.39 4.47
CA ALA A 8 1.95 26.82 4.30
C ALA A 8 2.36 27.92 5.30
N THR A 9 1.40 28.75 5.73
CA THR A 9 1.65 29.86 6.66
C THR A 9 1.50 29.47 8.14
N THR A 10 0.93 28.30 8.43
CA THR A 10 0.75 27.83 9.80
C THR A 10 2.09 27.37 10.39
N PRO A 11 2.54 27.90 11.55
CA PRO A 11 3.82 27.52 12.13
C PRO A 11 3.83 26.04 12.51
N LEU A 12 4.88 25.33 12.07
CA LEU A 12 5.06 23.93 12.40
C LEU A 12 5.35 23.74 13.90
N PRO A 13 4.87 22.63 14.49
CA PRO A 13 5.34 22.23 15.81
C PRO A 13 6.86 21.96 15.78
N PRO A 14 7.55 22.06 16.92
CA PRO A 14 8.98 21.78 16.97
C PRO A 14 9.27 20.33 16.56
N ARG A 15 10.19 20.16 15.62
CA ARG A 15 10.74 18.85 15.29
C ARG A 15 11.64 18.38 16.43
N TRP A 16 11.37 17.18 16.96
CA TRP A 16 12.23 16.58 17.95
C TRP A 16 13.53 16.10 17.29
N GLU A 17 14.65 16.26 18.01
CA GLU A 17 15.97 15.81 17.57
C GLU A 17 16.09 14.31 17.81
N ARG A 18 16.43 13.54 16.77
CA ARG A 18 16.72 12.11 16.91
C ARG A 18 18.12 11.96 17.50
N LEU A 19 18.25 11.24 18.61
CA LEU A 19 19.51 11.07 19.32
C LEU A 19 20.18 9.72 19.01
N ASP A 20 19.42 8.64 19.15
CA ASP A 20 19.94 7.27 19.01
C ASP A 20 18.82 6.30 18.59
N GLN A 21 19.20 5.10 18.13
CA GLN A 21 18.29 4.02 17.79
C GLN A 21 18.86 2.67 18.22
N ARG A 22 18.00 1.74 18.63
CA ARG A 22 18.37 0.34 18.83
C ARG A 22 17.25 -0.60 18.39
N THR A 23 17.64 -1.74 17.83
CA THR A 23 16.70 -2.83 17.50
C THR A 23 16.28 -3.56 18.77
N LEU A 24 14.98 -3.65 19.00
CA LEU A 24 14.38 -4.43 20.09
C LEU A 24 14.11 -5.87 19.66
N ALA A 25 13.67 -6.08 18.41
CA ALA A 25 13.45 -7.38 17.81
C ALA A 25 13.58 -7.28 16.28
N SER A 26 14.09 -8.33 15.64
CA SER A 26 14.09 -8.46 14.18
C SER A 26 13.18 -9.60 13.76
N THR A 27 12.43 -9.42 12.69
CA THR A 27 11.53 -10.43 12.14
C THR A 27 11.76 -10.60 10.63
N ARG A 28 11.00 -11.50 10.00
CA ARG A 28 11.04 -11.65 8.54
C ARG A 28 10.37 -10.50 7.79
N VAL A 29 9.47 -9.76 8.44
CA VAL A 29 8.61 -8.76 7.79
C VAL A 29 9.00 -7.31 8.13
N PHE A 30 9.53 -7.08 9.33
CA PHE A 30 9.99 -5.78 9.82
C PHE A 30 10.87 -5.93 11.06
N ASP A 31 11.55 -4.86 11.42
CA ASP A 31 12.28 -4.74 12.68
C ASP A 31 11.55 -3.80 13.64
N LEU A 32 11.49 -4.18 14.93
CA LEU A 32 10.96 -3.33 15.99
C LEU A 32 12.11 -2.51 16.58
N GLN A 33 12.03 -1.19 16.51
CA GLN A 33 13.07 -0.27 16.98
C GLN A 33 12.59 0.58 18.15
N SER A 34 13.51 0.88 19.07
CA SER A 34 13.38 1.96 20.04
C SER A 34 14.21 3.13 19.56
N VAL A 35 13.58 4.28 19.34
CA VAL A 35 14.23 5.49 18.84
C VAL A 35 14.11 6.59 19.88
N ARG A 36 15.27 7.12 20.31
CA ARG A 36 15.34 8.19 21.30
C ARG A 36 15.24 9.55 20.63
N PHE A 37 14.36 10.39 21.14
CA PHE A 37 14.18 11.77 20.69
C PHE A 37 14.29 12.77 21.83
N ARG A 38 14.85 13.95 21.54
CA ARG A 38 14.89 15.11 22.45
C ARG A 38 14.00 16.24 21.94
N HIS A 39 13.14 16.75 22.80
CA HIS A 39 12.36 17.94 22.50
C HIS A 39 13.28 19.18 22.51
N PRO A 40 13.32 20.00 21.45
CA PRO A 40 14.35 21.04 21.27
C PRO A 40 14.29 22.17 22.31
N ARG A 41 13.10 22.47 22.85
CA ARG A 41 12.90 23.55 23.83
C ARG A 41 12.67 23.12 25.28
N ARG A 42 12.11 21.93 25.50
CA ARG A 42 11.69 21.44 26.83
C ARG A 42 12.79 20.63 27.52
N ALA A 43 13.90 20.33 26.82
CA ALA A 43 14.97 19.45 27.30
C ALA A 43 14.47 18.09 27.81
N VAL A 44 13.37 17.59 27.22
CA VAL A 44 12.77 16.29 27.55
C VAL A 44 13.22 15.27 26.52
N GLU A 45 13.75 14.14 26.98
CA GLU A 45 14.08 12.98 26.15
C GLU A 45 13.04 11.86 26.35
N ARG A 46 12.64 11.20 25.27
CA ARG A 46 11.71 10.06 25.29
C ARG A 46 12.11 9.04 24.24
N ASP A 47 11.87 7.77 24.57
CA ASP A 47 12.01 6.66 23.65
C ASP A 47 10.64 6.37 23.01
N PHE A 48 10.62 6.22 21.68
CA PHE A 48 9.44 5.86 20.89
C PHE A 48 9.66 4.54 20.19
N VAL A 49 8.58 3.83 19.90
CA VAL A 49 8.62 2.58 19.13
C VAL A 49 8.38 2.88 17.66
N VAL A 50 9.25 2.32 16.81
CA VAL A 50 9.14 2.39 15.35
C VAL A 50 9.17 0.98 14.78
N ILE A 51 8.23 0.66 13.90
CA ILE A 51 8.24 -0.49 13.03
C ILE A 51 9.03 -0.07 11.79
N ASP A 52 10.25 -0.61 11.66
CA ASP A 52 11.13 -0.42 10.52
C ASP A 52 10.83 -1.49 9.48
N ALA A 53 10.11 -1.11 8.43
CA ALA A 53 9.60 -2.00 7.40
C ALA A 53 10.14 -1.61 6.02
N PRO A 54 10.23 -2.54 5.05
CA PRO A 54 10.45 -2.18 3.66
C PRO A 54 9.25 -1.39 3.11
N ASP A 55 9.47 -0.68 2.00
CA ASP A 55 8.36 -0.06 1.27
C ASP A 55 7.45 -1.13 0.66
N TRP A 56 6.18 -0.78 0.50
CA TRP A 56 5.16 -1.68 -0.05
C TRP A 56 4.57 -1.12 -1.34
N VAL A 57 3.94 -1.98 -2.12
CA VAL A 57 3.16 -1.61 -3.30
C VAL A 57 1.78 -2.26 -3.28
N ASN A 58 0.75 -1.51 -3.67
CA ASN A 58 -0.53 -2.08 -4.07
C ASN A 58 -0.88 -1.63 -5.49
N ILE A 59 -1.46 -2.53 -6.28
CA ILE A 59 -1.74 -2.29 -7.70
C ILE A 59 -3.23 -2.42 -8.01
N VAL A 60 -3.81 -1.32 -8.48
CA VAL A 60 -5.14 -1.33 -9.08
C VAL A 60 -4.97 -1.80 -10.53
N ALA A 61 -5.39 -3.02 -10.82
CA ALA A 61 -5.30 -3.60 -12.16
C ALA A 61 -6.67 -3.60 -12.82
N ARG A 62 -6.81 -2.87 -13.93
CA ARG A 62 -8.02 -2.77 -14.74
C ARG A 62 -7.88 -3.56 -16.04
N THR A 63 -8.79 -4.50 -16.26
CA THR A 63 -8.82 -5.33 -17.46
C THR A 63 -9.33 -4.54 -18.68
N THR A 64 -9.11 -5.10 -19.87
CA THR A 64 -9.61 -4.55 -21.14
C THR A 64 -11.14 -4.43 -21.21
N ASP A 65 -11.87 -5.20 -20.40
CA ASP A 65 -13.33 -5.16 -20.26
C ASP A 65 -13.81 -4.45 -18.98
N ASN A 66 -12.97 -3.56 -18.43
CA ASN A 66 -13.31 -2.65 -17.33
C ASN A 66 -13.69 -3.35 -16.00
N ARG A 67 -13.06 -4.49 -15.73
CA ARG A 67 -13.11 -5.18 -14.43
C ARG A 67 -11.83 -4.91 -13.64
N ILE A 68 -11.94 -4.94 -12.31
CA ILE A 68 -10.81 -4.80 -11.40
C ILE A 68 -10.43 -6.18 -10.87
N VAL A 69 -9.13 -6.46 -10.85
CA VAL A 69 -8.57 -7.66 -10.27
C VAL A 69 -8.53 -7.52 -8.75
N LEU A 70 -9.13 -8.46 -8.04
CA LEU A 70 -9.13 -8.55 -6.58
C LEU A 70 -8.61 -9.91 -6.14
N VAL A 71 -8.05 -9.93 -4.93
CA VAL A 71 -7.60 -11.12 -4.22
C VAL A 71 -8.24 -11.17 -2.85
N ASN A 72 -8.53 -12.37 -2.34
CA ASN A 72 -9.07 -12.60 -1.02
C ASN A 72 -8.16 -13.57 -0.27
N GLN A 73 -7.54 -13.09 0.79
CA GLN A 73 -6.51 -13.82 1.52
C GLN A 73 -6.76 -13.75 3.03
N PHE A 74 -6.30 -14.78 3.74
CA PHE A 74 -6.40 -14.82 5.20
C PHE A 74 -5.34 -13.89 5.82
N ARG A 75 -5.79 -12.88 6.55
CA ARG A 75 -4.91 -11.93 7.24
C ARG A 75 -4.84 -12.27 8.73
N TYR A 76 -3.71 -12.84 9.15
CA TYR A 76 -3.47 -13.25 10.55
C TYR A 76 -3.67 -12.13 11.58
N GLY A 77 -3.36 -10.88 11.23
CA GLY A 77 -3.50 -9.75 12.15
C GLY A 77 -4.96 -9.40 12.49
N SER A 78 -5.89 -9.65 11.56
CA SER A 78 -7.34 -9.46 11.77
C SER A 78 -8.08 -10.76 12.03
N ASP A 79 -7.39 -11.90 11.98
CA ASP A 79 -7.95 -13.25 12.10
C ASP A 79 -9.15 -13.48 11.16
N GLY A 80 -8.96 -13.15 9.88
CA GLY A 80 -10.06 -13.22 8.91
C GLY A 80 -9.64 -12.99 7.47
N PHE A 81 -10.56 -13.31 6.57
CA PHE A 81 -10.41 -13.09 5.14
C PHE A 81 -10.60 -11.60 4.79
N SER A 82 -9.79 -11.11 3.85
CA SER A 82 -9.84 -9.73 3.38
C SER A 82 -9.79 -9.66 1.87
N TRP A 83 -10.81 -9.02 1.27
CA TRP A 83 -10.79 -8.64 -0.14
C TRP A 83 -9.90 -7.42 -0.33
N GLU A 84 -8.93 -7.55 -1.21
CA GLU A 84 -7.87 -6.58 -1.46
C GLU A 84 -7.56 -6.47 -2.95
N ILE A 85 -6.87 -5.40 -3.33
CA ILE A 85 -6.16 -5.37 -4.61
C ILE A 85 -4.79 -6.05 -4.42
N PRO A 86 -4.17 -6.60 -5.48
CA PRO A 86 -2.87 -7.23 -5.38
C PRO A 86 -1.79 -6.30 -4.81
N GLY A 87 -0.78 -6.89 -4.19
CA GLY A 87 0.39 -6.13 -3.75
C GLY A 87 1.22 -6.78 -2.66
N GLY A 88 2.43 -6.28 -2.49
CA GLY A 88 3.42 -6.87 -1.60
C GLY A 88 4.58 -5.94 -1.29
N ILE A 89 5.72 -6.54 -0.99
CA ILE A 89 6.93 -5.85 -0.56
C ILE A 89 7.72 -5.39 -1.79
N ILE A 90 8.23 -4.16 -1.76
CA ILE A 90 9.18 -3.67 -2.77
C ILE A 90 10.57 -4.16 -2.39
N GLU A 91 11.24 -4.85 -3.32
CA GLU A 91 12.62 -5.27 -3.10
C GLU A 91 13.58 -4.08 -3.08
N ARG A 92 14.75 -4.26 -2.46
CA ARG A 92 15.71 -3.17 -2.27
C ARG A 92 16.18 -2.60 -3.63
N GLY A 93 15.76 -1.37 -3.92
CA GLY A 93 16.12 -0.66 -5.15
C GLY A 93 15.21 -0.97 -6.34
N GLU A 94 14.15 -1.75 -6.12
CA GLU A 94 13.12 -2.03 -7.12
C GLU A 94 12.26 -0.79 -7.36
N ASP A 95 11.90 -0.53 -8.62
CA ASP A 95 10.96 0.53 -8.97
C ASP A 95 9.54 0.13 -8.55
N PRO A 96 8.74 1.02 -7.91
CA PRO A 96 7.41 0.66 -7.44
C PRO A 96 6.45 0.16 -8.53
N VAL A 97 6.56 0.66 -9.77
CA VAL A 97 5.71 0.20 -10.88
C VAL A 97 6.10 -1.22 -11.30
N VAL A 98 7.40 -1.50 -11.33
CA VAL A 98 7.92 -2.85 -11.60
C VAL A 98 7.48 -3.82 -10.51
N ALA A 99 7.64 -3.44 -9.23
CA ALA A 99 7.20 -4.24 -8.09
C ALA A 99 5.70 -4.56 -8.17
N GLY A 100 4.86 -3.54 -8.46
CA GLY A 100 3.41 -3.74 -8.56
C GLY A 100 3.03 -4.70 -9.68
N LEU A 101 3.70 -4.64 -10.83
CA LEU A 101 3.47 -5.56 -11.95
C LEU A 101 3.91 -6.99 -11.62
N ARG A 102 5.03 -7.14 -10.90
CA ARG A 102 5.51 -8.44 -10.41
C ARG A 102 4.49 -9.07 -9.48
N GLU A 103 4.08 -8.36 -8.44
CA GLU A 103 3.07 -8.84 -7.46
C GLU A 103 1.74 -9.19 -8.13
N LEU A 104 1.26 -8.37 -9.08
CA LEU A 104 0.07 -8.69 -9.86
C LEU A 104 0.20 -10.03 -10.59
N GLN A 105 1.34 -10.24 -11.24
CA GLN A 105 1.59 -11.45 -12.02
C GLN A 105 1.73 -12.68 -11.12
N GLU A 106 2.46 -12.58 -10.01
CA GLU A 106 2.68 -13.65 -9.04
C GLU A 106 1.35 -14.09 -8.41
N GLU A 107 0.56 -13.15 -7.89
CA GLU A 107 -0.69 -13.47 -7.19
C GLU A 107 -1.81 -13.92 -8.15
N THR A 108 -1.90 -13.35 -9.36
CA THR A 108 -3.11 -13.46 -10.19
C THR A 108 -2.89 -13.98 -11.61
N GLY A 109 -1.64 -13.98 -12.09
CA GLY A 109 -1.30 -14.28 -13.49
C GLY A 109 -1.72 -13.20 -14.49
N TYR A 110 -2.24 -12.05 -14.04
CA TYR A 110 -2.55 -10.91 -14.91
C TYR A 110 -1.31 -10.05 -15.17
N GLY A 111 -1.28 -9.41 -16.32
CA GLY A 111 -0.22 -8.46 -16.65
C GLY A 111 -0.45 -7.77 -17.98
N GLY A 112 0.63 -7.22 -18.54
CA GLY A 112 0.57 -6.40 -19.75
C GLY A 112 -0.02 -5.01 -19.47
N GLY A 113 -0.62 -4.40 -20.50
CA GLY A 113 -1.20 -3.07 -20.40
C GLY A 113 -0.18 -1.95 -20.19
N LYS A 114 -0.67 -0.79 -19.74
CA LYS A 114 0.16 0.37 -19.37
C LYS A 114 0.10 0.58 -17.87
N ALA A 115 1.25 0.61 -17.23
CA ALA A 115 1.37 0.84 -15.79
C ALA A 115 1.99 2.20 -15.48
N ARG A 116 1.51 2.82 -14.40
CA ARG A 116 2.08 4.06 -13.86
C ARG A 116 1.84 4.19 -12.37
N LEU A 117 2.68 4.97 -11.71
CA LEU A 117 2.45 5.38 -10.32
C LEU A 117 1.17 6.24 -10.24
N LEU A 118 0.29 5.88 -9.31
CA LEU A 118 -0.92 6.62 -8.96
C LEU A 118 -0.67 7.58 -7.80
N GLY A 119 0.13 7.15 -6.82
CA GLY A 119 0.47 7.95 -5.65
C GLY A 119 1.30 7.17 -4.65
N SER A 120 1.60 7.81 -3.52
CA SER A 120 2.31 7.16 -2.41
C SER A 120 1.85 7.75 -1.10
N ILE A 121 1.74 6.91 -0.08
CA ILE A 121 1.26 7.29 1.25
C ILE A 121 2.21 6.76 2.33
N ARG A 122 2.03 7.26 3.55
CA ARG A 122 2.59 6.63 4.76
C ARG A 122 1.49 5.78 5.39
N PRO A 123 1.63 4.44 5.48
CA PRO A 123 0.59 3.56 6.01
C PRO A 123 0.12 3.94 7.42
N ASN A 124 1.07 4.17 8.31
CA ASN A 124 0.82 4.67 9.66
C ASN A 124 2.02 5.48 10.18
N PRO A 125 2.12 6.79 9.86
CA PRO A 125 3.29 7.60 10.18
C PRO A 125 3.53 7.81 11.68
N ALA A 126 2.60 7.38 12.54
CA ALA A 126 2.79 7.43 13.99
C ALA A 126 3.83 6.40 14.48
N ILE A 127 3.92 5.24 13.81
CA ILE A 127 4.75 4.12 14.24
C ILE A 127 5.50 3.42 13.11
N MET A 128 5.21 3.68 11.84
CA MET A 128 5.89 3.10 10.69
C MET A 128 6.68 4.16 9.94
N ASN A 129 7.81 3.77 9.37
CA ASN A 129 8.72 4.66 8.64
C ASN A 129 8.72 4.47 7.11
N ASN A 130 8.02 3.45 6.62
CA ASN A 130 7.96 3.11 5.20
C ASN A 130 6.88 3.89 4.44
N LEU A 131 6.96 3.81 3.11
CA LEU A 131 5.93 4.22 2.18
C LEU A 131 5.17 3.01 1.66
N CYS A 132 3.89 3.22 1.32
CA CYS A 132 3.18 2.34 0.42
C CYS A 132 2.89 3.10 -0.88
N HIS A 133 3.28 2.51 -1.99
CA HIS A 133 3.10 3.05 -3.33
C HIS A 133 1.87 2.42 -3.97
N PHE A 134 1.12 3.23 -4.71
CA PHE A 134 -0.04 2.75 -5.45
C PHE A 134 0.23 2.83 -6.94
N VAL A 135 0.02 1.72 -7.64
CA VAL A 135 0.20 1.59 -9.09
C VAL A 135 -1.16 1.41 -9.74
N LEU A 136 -1.35 2.02 -10.90
CA LEU A 136 -2.44 1.68 -11.81
C LEU A 136 -1.85 0.91 -12.98
N ALA A 137 -2.34 -0.29 -13.25
CA ALA A 137 -2.12 -1.00 -14.51
C ALA A 137 -3.44 -1.08 -15.29
N ASP A 138 -3.42 -0.54 -16.50
CA ASP A 138 -4.62 -0.38 -17.33
C ASP A 138 -4.52 -1.20 -18.61
N GLY A 139 -5.61 -1.90 -18.94
CA GLY A 139 -5.68 -2.84 -20.06
C GLY A 139 -4.89 -4.13 -19.80
N VAL A 140 -4.95 -4.64 -18.57
CA VAL A 140 -4.31 -5.92 -18.23
C VAL A 140 -5.12 -7.12 -18.76
N GLU A 141 -4.43 -8.21 -19.03
CA GLU A 141 -4.99 -9.46 -19.54
C GLU A 141 -4.36 -10.65 -18.81
N PRO A 142 -5.01 -11.82 -18.76
CA PRO A 142 -4.39 -13.03 -18.20
C PRO A 142 -3.21 -13.46 -19.09
N LEU A 143 -2.01 -13.52 -18.52
CA LEU A 143 -0.80 -13.96 -19.23
C LEU A 143 -0.56 -15.47 -19.09
N HIS A 144 -0.88 -16.03 -17.93
CA HIS A 144 -0.82 -17.47 -17.67
C HIS A 144 -1.87 -17.86 -16.63
N ALA A 145 -2.14 -19.17 -16.53
CA ALA A 145 -2.89 -19.70 -15.41
C ALA A 145 -2.12 -19.45 -14.10
N GLN A 146 -2.87 -19.27 -13.02
CA GLN A 146 -2.33 -19.08 -11.67
C GLN A 146 -1.42 -20.28 -11.32
N ALA A 147 -0.19 -20.02 -10.89
CA ALA A 147 0.80 -21.02 -10.53
C ALA A 147 1.20 -20.83 -9.06
N TRP A 148 0.46 -21.48 -8.18
CA TRP A 148 0.65 -21.38 -6.73
C TRP A 148 1.97 -21.99 -6.26
N ASP A 149 2.64 -21.31 -5.34
CA ASP A 149 3.52 -21.98 -4.37
C ASP A 149 2.67 -22.66 -3.28
N ALA A 150 3.20 -23.72 -2.67
CA ALA A 150 2.47 -24.61 -1.77
C ALA A 150 1.89 -23.96 -0.50
N ASP A 151 2.31 -22.72 -0.19
CA ASP A 151 1.95 -21.98 1.02
C ASP A 151 1.02 -20.76 0.75
N GLU A 152 0.64 -20.50 -0.50
CA GLU A 152 -0.25 -19.38 -0.85
C GLU A 152 -1.69 -19.85 -1.12
N GLU A 153 -2.64 -19.37 -0.31
CA GLU A 153 -4.07 -19.59 -0.50
C GLU A 153 -4.80 -18.22 -0.61
N LEU A 154 -4.87 -17.68 -1.82
CA LEU A 154 -5.56 -16.44 -2.21
C LEU A 154 -6.67 -16.60 -3.29
N GLN A 155 -7.92 -16.37 -2.93
CA GLN A 155 -9.01 -16.44 -3.91
C GLN A 155 -9.01 -15.20 -4.82
N MET A 156 -8.83 -15.36 -6.13
CA MET A 156 -8.95 -14.27 -7.10
C MET A 156 -10.41 -14.02 -7.52
N ALA A 157 -10.78 -12.75 -7.74
CA ALA A 157 -12.03 -12.36 -8.38
C ALA A 157 -11.83 -11.20 -9.38
N LEU A 158 -12.69 -11.15 -10.40
CA LEU A 158 -12.81 -10.02 -11.32
C LEU A 158 -14.19 -9.41 -11.16
N LEU A 159 -14.26 -8.16 -10.74
CA LEU A 159 -15.53 -7.45 -10.56
C LEU A 159 -15.57 -6.19 -11.41
N PRO A 160 -16.74 -5.81 -11.97
CA PRO A 160 -16.94 -4.47 -12.50
C PRO A 160 -16.51 -3.41 -11.49
N ALA A 161 -15.90 -2.32 -11.97
CA ALA A 161 -15.41 -1.27 -11.08
C ALA A 161 -16.51 -0.74 -10.13
N ASP A 162 -17.74 -0.58 -10.61
CA ASP A 162 -18.88 -0.12 -9.80
C ASP A 162 -19.21 -1.07 -8.63
N ASP A 163 -19.07 -2.38 -8.85
CA ASP A 163 -19.29 -3.38 -7.80
C ASP A 163 -18.18 -3.34 -6.75
N VAL A 164 -16.92 -3.11 -7.17
CA VAL A 164 -15.79 -2.92 -6.25
C VAL A 164 -16.00 -1.68 -5.37
N TYR A 165 -16.45 -0.56 -5.94
CA TYR A 165 -16.74 0.64 -5.14
C TYR A 165 -17.97 0.48 -4.26
N THR A 166 -18.94 -0.35 -4.66
CA THR A 166 -20.06 -0.73 -3.79
C THR A 166 -19.52 -1.50 -2.59
N LEU A 167 -18.71 -2.54 -2.79
CA LEU A 167 -18.06 -3.28 -1.71
C LEU A 167 -17.20 -2.38 -0.80
N ALA A 168 -16.43 -1.47 -1.37
CA ALA A 168 -15.60 -0.52 -0.63
C ALA A 168 -16.42 0.39 0.29
N ARG A 169 -17.59 0.85 -0.16
CA ARG A 169 -18.45 1.76 0.64
C ARG A 169 -19.35 1.05 1.63
N THR A 170 -19.69 -0.22 1.39
CA THR A 170 -20.57 -1.01 2.26
C THR A 170 -19.81 -1.81 3.31
N GLY A 171 -18.48 -1.73 3.34
CA GLY A 171 -17.63 -2.47 4.29
C GLY A 171 -17.29 -3.89 3.87
N GLY A 172 -17.54 -4.27 2.61
CA GLY A 172 -17.06 -5.52 2.02
C GLY A 172 -15.55 -5.52 1.77
N ILE A 173 -14.94 -4.34 1.61
CA ILE A 173 -13.49 -4.13 1.64
C ILE A 173 -13.18 -3.23 2.82
N THR A 174 -12.33 -3.71 3.73
CA THR A 174 -11.96 -2.98 4.97
C THR A 174 -10.46 -2.71 5.07
N HIS A 175 -9.64 -3.30 4.20
CA HIS A 175 -8.20 -3.07 4.18
C HIS A 175 -7.89 -1.62 3.77
N SER A 176 -7.25 -0.88 4.67
CA SER A 176 -7.08 0.58 4.54
C SER A 176 -6.26 0.98 3.31
N LEU A 177 -5.19 0.24 3.00
CA LEU A 177 -4.33 0.53 1.85
C LEU A 177 -5.08 0.30 0.53
N THR A 178 -5.85 -0.78 0.45
CA THR A 178 -6.75 -1.08 -0.67
C THR A 178 -7.75 0.06 -0.87
N LEU A 179 -8.42 0.50 0.20
CA LEU A 179 -9.38 1.60 0.13
C LEU A 179 -8.71 2.90 -0.34
N CYS A 180 -7.54 3.25 0.20
CA CYS A 180 -6.80 4.43 -0.24
C CYS A 180 -6.44 4.40 -1.73
N ALA A 181 -5.94 3.26 -2.24
CA ALA A 181 -5.63 3.10 -3.65
C ALA A 181 -6.87 3.22 -4.54
N LEU A 182 -7.97 2.55 -4.17
CA LEU A 182 -9.25 2.62 -4.88
C LEU A 182 -9.81 4.04 -4.92
N PHE A 183 -9.79 4.77 -3.81
CA PHE A 183 -10.31 6.15 -3.78
C PHE A 183 -9.39 7.17 -4.47
N LEU A 184 -8.09 6.90 -4.58
CA LEU A 184 -7.20 7.68 -5.45
C LEU A 184 -7.45 7.40 -6.94
N TYR A 185 -7.81 6.16 -7.27
CA TYR A 185 -8.14 5.75 -8.63
C TYR A 185 -9.52 6.26 -9.08
N GLU A 186 -10.49 6.38 -8.16
CA GLU A 186 -11.89 6.66 -8.47
C GLU A 186 -12.12 7.83 -9.45
N PRO A 187 -11.47 9.00 -9.30
CA PRO A 187 -11.69 10.12 -10.21
C PRO A 187 -11.18 9.87 -11.64
N LEU A 188 -10.30 8.88 -11.81
CA LEU A 188 -9.64 8.55 -13.07
C LEU A 188 -10.38 7.45 -13.84
N ARG A 189 -11.32 6.75 -13.21
CA ARG A 189 -12.03 5.59 -13.80
C ARG A 189 -12.85 5.92 -15.05
N HIS A 190 -13.25 7.19 -15.18
CA HIS A 190 -14.04 7.72 -16.30
C HIS A 190 -13.23 8.66 -17.20
N ALA A 191 -11.95 8.85 -16.91
CA ALA A 191 -11.10 9.62 -17.79
C ALA A 191 -10.84 8.79 -19.05
N VAL A 192 -11.34 9.27 -20.19
CA VAL A 192 -10.99 8.70 -21.50
C VAL A 192 -9.48 8.94 -21.72
N PRO A 193 -8.70 7.91 -22.13
CA PRO A 193 -7.29 8.08 -22.40
C PRO A 193 -6.99 9.14 -23.48
#